data_AF-A0A453KM37-F1
#
_entry.id   AF-A0A453KM37-F1
#
_cell.length_a   1.000
_cell.length_b   1.000
_cell.length_c   1.000
_cell.angle_alpha   90.00
_cell.angle_beta   90.00
_cell.angle_gamma   90.00
#
_symmetry.space_group_name_H-M   'P 1'
#
loop_
_entity.id
_entity.type
_entity.pdbx_description
1 polymer ?
#
loop_
_entity_poly.entity_id
_entity_poly.type
_entity_poly.pdbx_seq_one_letter_code
_entity_poly.pdbx_strand_id
1 'polypeptide(L)'
;EAELQNCNFVRNHMEATSEQDGGGSGAGDYEALVAALMANRQLLEAKVGINNAMFAASDLATSQLGDSFVVGGCEGQKTIDGEQMPLVLGPAREGAGEDGGTGYEALVAAVRAKREWLEDKVVTNSAVLLRGFDVRDAAEFDAVVEALGWPDIRYVGPAPRTHVHGRIWTANEGPLEQSVYFHHEMVLIKEFPAKVILFCEVPPPEGGETPFVPSFRVTERALEEFPEMVEELDAKGLRYTFTAPSNNNTGSMRGRGWEDAFGTSDKSEAETR
;
A
#
# COMPACT_ATOMS: atom_id res chain seq x y z
N GLU A 1 -7.65 11.42 11.54
CA GLU A 1 -6.59 11.69 10.53
C GLU A 1 -6.70 10.71 9.40
N ALA A 2 -6.54 11.12 8.15
CA ALA A 2 -6.58 10.21 7.01
C ALA A 2 -5.21 10.07 6.33
N GLU A 3 -4.76 8.85 6.09
CA GLU A 3 -3.45 8.55 5.49
C GLU A 3 -3.65 7.83 4.15
N LEU A 4 -3.06 8.38 3.08
CA LEU A 4 -2.99 7.78 1.76
C LEU A 4 -1.64 7.11 1.58
N GLN A 5 -1.60 5.83 1.25
CA GLN A 5 -0.36 5.09 1.03
C GLN A 5 -0.30 4.53 -0.40
N ASN A 6 0.84 4.69 -1.06
CA ASN A 6 1.15 4.06 -2.34
C ASN A 6 1.68 2.64 -2.11
N CYS A 7 1.10 1.64 -2.78
CA CYS A 7 1.52 0.24 -2.67
C CYS A 7 2.35 -0.24 -3.88
N ASN A 8 2.71 0.64 -4.81
CA ASN A 8 3.33 0.23 -6.07
C ASN A 8 4.71 -0.44 -5.89
N PHE A 9 4.72 -1.78 -6.03
CA PHE A 9 5.84 -2.54 -6.57
C PHE A 9 5.32 -3.46 -7.68
N VAL A 10 5.91 -3.35 -8.87
CA VAL A 10 5.60 -4.20 -10.03
C VAL A 10 6.14 -5.60 -9.76
N ARG A 11 5.27 -6.56 -9.44
CA ARG A 11 5.64 -7.97 -9.31
C ARG A 11 6.15 -8.53 -10.66
N ASN A 12 7.22 -9.32 -10.62
CA ASN A 12 7.68 -10.13 -11.76
C ASN A 12 6.60 -11.17 -12.12
N HIS A 13 6.13 -11.17 -13.37
CA HIS A 13 5.54 -12.36 -13.98
C HIS A 13 6.70 -13.33 -14.25
N MET A 14 6.95 -14.27 -13.32
CA MET A 14 7.56 -15.53 -13.73
C MET A 14 6.41 -16.46 -14.10
N GLU A 15 6.15 -16.58 -15.40
CA GLU A 15 5.45 -17.77 -15.90
C GLU A 15 6.33 -18.96 -15.57
N ALA A 16 5.87 -19.82 -14.67
CA ALA A 16 6.50 -21.10 -14.42
C ALA A 16 6.41 -21.91 -15.73
N THR A 17 7.50 -21.98 -16.48
CA THR A 17 7.64 -22.97 -17.54
C THR A 17 7.64 -24.33 -16.86
N SER A 18 6.56 -25.08 -17.05
CA SER A 18 6.49 -26.49 -16.71
C SER A 18 7.55 -27.24 -17.53
N GLU A 19 8.66 -27.62 -16.93
CA GLU A 19 9.61 -28.53 -17.59
C GLU A 19 9.26 -29.98 -17.26
N GLN A 20 8.87 -30.67 -18.33
CA GLN A 20 8.88 -32.12 -18.44
C GLN A 20 10.33 -32.63 -18.44
N ASP A 21 10.52 -33.80 -17.84
CA ASP A 21 11.76 -34.58 -17.84
C ASP A 21 12.40 -34.71 -19.24
N GLY A 22 13.72 -34.47 -19.33
CA GLY A 22 14.51 -34.88 -20.49
C GLY A 22 15.93 -34.32 -20.50
N GLY A 23 16.94 -35.14 -20.14
CA GLY A 23 18.32 -34.71 -20.03
C GLY A 23 18.99 -34.23 -21.33
N GLY A 24 19.78 -33.15 -21.22
CA GLY A 24 20.70 -32.67 -22.26
C GLY A 24 21.54 -31.45 -21.85
N SER A 25 22.87 -31.63 -21.76
CA SER A 25 23.95 -30.61 -21.69
C SER A 25 23.82 -29.41 -20.73
N GLY A 26 24.29 -29.57 -19.48
CA GLY A 26 24.29 -28.55 -18.41
C GLY A 26 25.19 -27.31 -18.59
N ALA A 27 25.68 -27.01 -19.80
CA ALA A 27 26.34 -25.74 -20.11
C ALA A 27 25.36 -24.72 -20.74
N GLY A 28 24.42 -25.19 -21.57
CA GLY A 28 23.40 -24.34 -22.19
C GLY A 28 22.35 -23.84 -21.19
N ASP A 29 21.95 -24.71 -20.25
CA ASP A 29 21.02 -24.35 -19.18
C ASP A 29 21.63 -23.41 -18.15
N TYR A 30 22.93 -23.54 -17.89
CA TYR A 30 23.64 -22.64 -16.96
C TYR A 30 23.79 -21.25 -17.55
N GLU A 31 24.17 -21.13 -18.83
CA GLU A 31 24.23 -19.81 -19.49
C GLU A 31 22.84 -19.18 -19.63
N ALA A 32 21.80 -19.96 -19.93
CA ALA A 32 20.42 -19.47 -19.97
C ALA A 32 19.91 -19.02 -18.59
N LEU A 33 20.21 -19.79 -17.54
CA LEU A 33 19.90 -19.44 -16.16
C LEU A 33 20.62 -18.16 -15.72
N VAL A 34 21.93 -18.05 -15.96
CA VAL A 34 22.72 -16.85 -15.65
C VAL A 34 22.20 -15.64 -16.44
N ALA A 35 21.81 -15.81 -17.70
CA ALA A 35 21.21 -14.74 -18.50
C ALA A 35 19.85 -14.30 -17.93
N ALA A 36 19.01 -15.22 -17.46
CA ALA A 36 17.73 -14.91 -16.81
C ALA A 36 17.93 -14.18 -15.46
N LEU A 37 18.89 -14.63 -14.65
CA LEU A 37 19.26 -14.00 -13.38
C LEU A 37 19.76 -12.56 -13.58
N MET A 38 20.64 -12.36 -14.56
CA MET A 38 21.13 -11.02 -14.92
C MET A 38 20.00 -10.12 -15.44
N ALA A 39 19.08 -10.66 -16.25
CA ALA A 39 17.93 -9.91 -16.75
C ALA A 39 16.99 -9.47 -15.60
N ASN A 40 16.77 -10.31 -14.60
CA ASN A 40 15.93 -9.95 -13.45
C ASN A 40 16.60 -8.92 -12.53
N ARG A 41 17.91 -9.04 -12.28
CA ARG A 41 18.65 -8.01 -11.54
C ARG A 41 18.59 -6.68 -12.26
N GLN A 42 18.84 -6.67 -13.57
CA GLN A 42 18.70 -5.47 -14.39
C GLN A 42 17.28 -4.93 -14.36
N LEU A 43 16.26 -5.79 -14.31
CA LEU A 43 14.86 -5.40 -14.17
C LEU A 43 14.57 -4.77 -12.80
N LEU A 44 15.13 -5.29 -11.72
CA LEU A 44 14.98 -4.74 -10.37
C LEU A 44 15.66 -3.37 -10.25
N GLU A 45 16.91 -3.27 -10.73
CA GLU A 45 17.65 -2.01 -10.82
C GLU A 45 16.94 -1.01 -11.74
N ALA A 46 16.37 -1.46 -12.87
CA ALA A 46 15.58 -0.61 -13.76
C ALA A 46 14.26 -0.16 -13.11
N LYS A 47 13.59 -1.00 -12.31
CA LYS A 47 12.38 -0.61 -11.57
C LYS A 47 12.68 0.43 -10.50
N VAL A 48 13.77 0.25 -9.77
CA VAL A 48 14.29 1.27 -8.85
C VAL A 48 14.60 2.56 -9.62
N GLY A 49 15.29 2.46 -10.76
CA GLY A 49 15.58 3.60 -11.64
C GLY A 49 14.34 4.30 -12.19
N ILE A 50 13.30 3.55 -12.57
CA ILE A 50 12.01 4.09 -13.04
C ILE A 50 11.30 4.81 -11.89
N ASN A 51 11.25 4.21 -10.70
CA ASN A 51 10.67 4.86 -9.53
C ASN A 51 11.43 6.15 -9.23
N ASN A 52 12.76 6.12 -9.19
CA ASN A 52 13.63 7.29 -8.98
C ASN A 52 13.44 8.36 -10.08
N ALA A 53 13.24 7.97 -11.34
CA ALA A 53 12.94 8.88 -12.42
C ALA A 53 11.53 9.49 -12.32
N MET A 54 10.53 8.72 -11.88
CA MET A 54 9.19 9.23 -11.57
C MET A 54 9.23 10.24 -10.43
N PHE A 55 10.02 9.99 -9.38
CA PHE A 55 10.27 10.94 -8.29
C PHE A 55 10.90 12.24 -8.83
N ALA A 56 11.97 12.14 -9.62
CA ALA A 56 12.69 13.29 -10.17
C ALA A 56 11.87 14.12 -11.18
N ALA A 57 10.88 13.53 -11.85
CA ALA A 57 10.00 14.22 -12.80
C ALA A 57 8.87 15.02 -12.12
N SER A 58 8.63 14.83 -10.82
CA SER A 58 7.51 15.45 -10.09
C SER A 58 7.79 16.83 -9.49
N ASP A 59 8.81 17.51 -10.02
CA ASP A 59 9.21 18.84 -9.59
C ASP A 59 8.22 19.90 -10.13
N LEU A 60 7.00 19.87 -9.62
CA LEU A 60 6.09 21.00 -9.63
C LEU A 60 5.75 21.43 -8.20
N ALA A 61 6.42 22.52 -7.86
CA ALA A 61 6.30 23.39 -6.71
C ALA A 61 4.90 23.47 -6.08
N THR A 62 4.93 23.63 -4.76
CA THR A 62 3.94 24.21 -3.83
C THR A 62 3.00 25.27 -4.44
N SER A 63 3.41 25.93 -5.52
CA SER A 63 2.57 26.79 -6.39
C SER A 63 1.25 26.15 -6.87
N GLN A 64 1.14 24.83 -6.97
CA GLN A 64 -0.09 24.16 -7.41
C GLN A 64 -1.11 23.89 -6.30
N LEU A 65 -0.75 24.08 -5.03
CA LEU A 65 -1.67 23.89 -3.90
C LEU A 65 -2.85 24.88 -3.95
N GLY A 66 -2.61 26.10 -4.43
CA GLY A 66 -3.60 27.19 -4.41
C GLY A 66 -4.23 27.35 -3.01
N ASP A 67 -5.51 27.67 -2.99
CA ASP A 67 -6.28 27.85 -1.74
C ASP A 67 -6.88 26.52 -1.24
N SER A 68 -6.38 25.35 -1.68
CA SER A 68 -6.99 24.05 -1.33
C SER A 68 -6.32 23.36 -0.15
N PHE A 69 -5.01 23.49 0.01
CA PHE A 69 -4.24 22.85 1.08
C PHE A 69 -3.07 23.71 1.51
N VAL A 70 -2.64 23.55 2.76
CA VAL A 70 -1.38 24.10 3.31
C VAL A 70 -0.45 22.95 3.65
N VAL A 71 0.82 23.06 3.26
CA VAL A 71 1.84 22.08 3.65
C VAL A 71 2.14 22.24 5.14
N GLY A 72 2.00 21.14 5.88
CA GLY A 72 2.33 21.04 7.29
C GLY A 72 3.53 20.14 7.54
N GLY A 73 3.65 19.68 8.79
CA GLY A 73 4.62 18.67 9.19
C GLY A 73 4.05 17.77 10.29
N CYS A 74 4.72 16.66 10.52
CA CYS A 74 4.39 15.73 11.60
C CYS A 74 5.67 15.20 12.26
N GLU A 75 5.53 14.70 13.49
CA GLU A 75 6.60 13.94 14.11
C GLU A 75 6.91 12.68 13.27
N GLY A 76 8.18 12.30 13.23
CA GLY A 76 8.63 11.13 12.45
C GLY A 76 8.78 11.36 10.93
N GLN A 77 8.33 12.51 10.41
CA GLN A 77 8.50 12.87 8.98
C GLN A 77 9.98 12.88 8.58
N LYS A 78 10.27 12.36 7.38
CA LYS A 78 11.64 12.32 6.82
C LYS A 78 11.70 13.03 5.47
N THR A 79 12.90 13.44 5.09
CA THR A 79 13.18 13.91 3.73
C THR A 79 14.01 12.86 2.99
N ILE A 80 13.49 12.37 1.87
CA ILE A 80 14.08 11.30 1.05
C ILE A 80 14.10 11.80 -0.40
N ASP A 81 15.28 11.87 -1.02
CA ASP A 81 15.51 12.51 -2.34
C ASP A 81 14.95 13.94 -2.49
N GLY A 82 14.92 14.71 -1.40
CA GLY A 82 14.36 16.07 -1.39
C GLY A 82 12.85 16.13 -1.16
N GLU A 83 12.16 14.99 -1.16
CA GLU A 83 10.73 14.90 -0.90
C GLU A 83 10.41 14.63 0.57
N GLN A 84 9.35 15.27 1.09
CA GLN A 84 8.84 14.98 2.44
C GLN A 84 8.05 13.68 2.45
N MET A 85 8.30 12.80 3.41
CA MET A 85 7.63 11.51 3.57
C MET A 85 7.15 11.35 5.01
N PRO A 86 5.82 11.32 5.26
CA PRO A 86 4.76 11.59 4.28
C PRO A 86 4.71 13.08 3.91
N LEU A 87 4.06 13.43 2.80
CA LEU A 87 3.63 14.81 2.58
C LEU A 87 2.44 15.12 3.49
N VAL A 88 2.54 16.13 4.34
CA VAL A 88 1.46 16.50 5.26
C VAL A 88 0.70 17.70 4.70
N LEU A 89 -0.60 17.55 4.55
CA LEU A 89 -1.50 18.57 4.02
C LEU A 89 -2.61 18.87 5.03
N GLY A 90 -2.82 20.16 5.31
CA GLY A 90 -3.91 20.64 6.15
C GLY A 90 -4.82 21.64 5.44
N PRO A 91 -5.88 22.10 6.12
CA PRO A 91 -6.87 23.00 5.55
C PRO A 91 -6.24 24.35 5.19
N ALA A 92 -6.58 24.85 4.00
CA ALA A 92 -6.30 26.23 3.64
C ALA A 92 -7.22 27.17 4.43
N ARG A 93 -6.64 28.23 5.00
CA ARG A 93 -7.37 29.21 5.83
C ARG A 93 -7.84 30.43 5.06
N GLU A 94 -7.31 30.63 3.85
CA GLU A 94 -7.63 31.80 3.03
C GLU A 94 -8.97 31.58 2.33
N GLY A 95 -9.93 32.49 2.51
CA GLY A 95 -11.29 32.36 1.95
C GLY A 95 -12.21 31.36 2.67
N ALA A 96 -11.79 30.83 3.83
CA ALA A 96 -12.57 29.89 4.61
C ALA A 96 -13.89 30.49 5.15
N GLY A 97 -14.96 29.68 5.15
CA GLY A 97 -16.28 30.03 5.69
C GLY A 97 -16.33 30.01 7.22
N GLU A 98 -17.53 29.96 7.80
CA GLU A 98 -17.74 29.99 9.27
C GLU A 98 -17.05 28.84 10.03
N ASP A 99 -16.75 27.73 9.34
CA ASP A 99 -16.05 26.56 9.87
C ASP A 99 -14.51 26.65 9.75
N GLY A 100 -13.97 27.74 9.21
CA GLY A 100 -12.52 27.88 9.02
C GLY A 100 -11.93 26.92 7.98
N GLY A 101 -12.77 26.31 7.12
CA GLY A 101 -12.34 25.41 6.04
C GLY A 101 -11.90 24.03 6.53
N THR A 102 -12.23 23.67 7.76
CA THR A 102 -11.83 22.40 8.38
C THR A 102 -12.84 21.28 8.16
N GLY A 103 -14.09 21.57 7.79
CA GLY A 103 -15.13 20.56 7.62
C GLY A 103 -14.81 19.49 6.56
N TYR A 104 -15.40 18.30 6.68
CA TYR A 104 -15.21 17.24 5.69
C TYR A 104 -15.70 17.64 4.29
N GLU A 105 -16.71 18.51 4.17
CA GLU A 105 -17.14 19.04 2.87
C GLU A 105 -16.06 19.88 2.19
N ALA A 106 -15.31 20.68 2.96
CA ALA A 106 -14.17 21.43 2.46
C ALA A 106 -13.05 20.49 2.00
N LEU A 107 -12.78 19.42 2.76
CA LEU A 107 -11.85 18.37 2.35
C LEU A 107 -12.28 17.70 1.04
N VAL A 108 -13.55 17.31 0.93
CA VAL A 108 -14.12 16.71 -0.30
C VAL A 108 -13.95 17.66 -1.50
N ALA A 109 -14.22 18.95 -1.32
CA ALA A 109 -14.05 19.95 -2.37
C ALA A 109 -12.57 20.10 -2.77
N ALA A 110 -11.66 20.18 -1.81
CA ALA A 110 -10.21 20.28 -2.03
C ALA A 110 -9.66 19.03 -2.75
N VAL A 111 -10.07 17.84 -2.31
CA VAL A 111 -9.70 16.56 -2.95
C VAL A 111 -10.19 16.50 -4.39
N ARG A 112 -11.45 16.89 -4.67
CA ARG A 112 -11.97 16.92 -6.05
C ARG A 112 -11.21 17.91 -6.92
N ALA A 113 -10.92 19.10 -6.40
CA ALA A 113 -10.21 20.15 -7.13
C ALA A 113 -8.74 19.79 -7.43
N LYS A 114 -8.13 18.96 -6.60
CA LYS A 114 -6.70 18.59 -6.66
C LYS A 114 -6.46 17.11 -6.87
N ARG A 115 -7.44 16.35 -7.38
CA ARG A 115 -7.37 14.88 -7.49
C ARG A 115 -6.11 14.40 -8.20
N GLU A 116 -5.86 14.88 -9.41
CA GLU A 116 -4.68 14.48 -10.20
C GLU A 116 -3.36 14.91 -9.55
N TRP A 117 -3.36 16.01 -8.83
CA TRP A 117 -2.19 16.47 -8.10
C TRP A 117 -1.92 15.61 -6.85
N LEU A 118 -2.97 15.22 -6.11
CA LEU A 118 -2.86 14.29 -4.98
C LEU A 118 -2.38 12.92 -5.44
N GLU A 119 -2.84 12.45 -6.60
CA GLU A 119 -2.35 11.22 -7.25
C GLU A 119 -0.84 11.25 -7.47
N ASP A 120 -0.33 12.33 -8.08
CA ASP A 120 1.10 12.57 -8.23
C ASP A 120 1.81 12.54 -6.87
N LYS A 121 1.30 13.27 -5.87
CA LYS A 121 1.93 13.34 -4.53
C LYS A 121 1.90 12.03 -3.76
N VAL A 122 0.88 11.20 -3.91
CA VAL A 122 0.89 9.84 -3.35
C VAL A 122 2.01 9.01 -3.96
N VAL A 123 2.26 9.15 -5.27
CA VAL A 123 3.36 8.46 -5.94
C VAL A 123 4.71 9.00 -5.44
N THR A 124 4.88 10.32 -5.35
CA THR A 124 6.17 10.97 -5.18
C THR A 124 6.60 11.11 -3.73
N ASN A 125 5.65 11.16 -2.81
CA ASN A 125 5.93 11.23 -1.37
C ASN A 125 5.74 9.89 -0.69
N SER A 126 5.42 8.83 -1.45
CA SER A 126 5.02 7.47 -1.01
C SER A 126 3.74 7.42 -0.15
N ALA A 127 3.46 8.47 0.61
CA ALA A 127 2.25 8.66 1.37
C ALA A 127 1.92 10.16 1.52
N VAL A 128 0.62 10.45 1.62
CA VAL A 128 0.08 11.79 1.90
C VAL A 128 -0.82 11.71 3.13
N LEU A 129 -0.56 12.57 4.13
CA LEU A 129 -1.33 12.68 5.36
C LEU A 129 -2.21 13.93 5.30
N LEU A 130 -3.53 13.72 5.34
CA LEU A 130 -4.54 14.78 5.41
C LEU A 130 -4.90 15.02 6.89
N ARG A 131 -4.43 16.15 7.44
CA ARG A 131 -4.48 16.45 8.88
C ARG A 131 -5.12 17.81 9.16
N GLY A 132 -5.93 17.87 10.21
CA GLY A 132 -6.62 19.12 10.63
C GLY A 132 -7.97 19.33 9.96
N PHE A 133 -8.55 18.28 9.38
CA PHE A 133 -9.92 18.26 8.87
C PHE A 133 -10.84 17.51 9.84
N ASP A 134 -12.07 18.00 9.98
CA ASP A 134 -13.11 17.48 10.88
C ASP A 134 -13.94 16.41 10.15
N VAL A 135 -13.31 15.25 9.92
CA VAL A 135 -13.97 14.03 9.45
C VAL A 135 -14.32 13.19 10.68
N ARG A 136 -15.61 12.97 10.94
CA ARG A 136 -16.11 12.50 12.24
C ARG A 136 -16.46 11.02 12.28
N ASP A 137 -16.88 10.46 11.15
CA ASP A 137 -17.37 9.10 11.07
C ASP A 137 -17.10 8.45 9.69
N ALA A 138 -17.45 7.17 9.58
CA ALA A 138 -17.28 6.41 8.35
C ALA A 138 -18.08 6.96 7.15
N ALA A 139 -19.20 7.65 7.35
CA ALA A 139 -20.00 8.18 6.25
C ALA A 139 -19.34 9.43 5.64
N GLU A 140 -18.82 10.32 6.50
CA GLU A 140 -18.03 11.47 6.06
C GLU A 140 -16.72 11.04 5.41
N PHE A 141 -16.08 10.01 5.96
CA PHE A 141 -14.87 9.45 5.36
C PHE A 141 -15.15 8.79 3.99
N ASP A 142 -16.26 8.07 3.83
CA ASP A 142 -16.68 7.50 2.53
C ASP A 142 -16.86 8.60 1.47
N ALA A 143 -17.39 9.78 1.85
CA ALA A 143 -17.50 10.92 0.93
C ALA A 143 -16.13 11.42 0.44
N VAL A 144 -15.09 11.35 1.28
CA VAL A 144 -13.69 11.66 0.91
C VAL A 144 -13.13 10.59 -0.03
N VAL A 145 -13.40 9.30 0.25
CA VAL A 145 -12.99 8.18 -0.62
C VAL A 145 -13.62 8.30 -2.02
N GLU A 146 -14.92 8.60 -2.08
CA GLU A 146 -15.62 8.86 -3.35
C GLU A 146 -15.06 10.09 -4.09
N ALA A 147 -14.61 11.12 -3.34
CA ALA A 147 -13.98 12.31 -3.91
C ALA A 147 -12.62 12.00 -4.59
N LEU A 148 -11.87 11.00 -4.11
CA LEU A 148 -10.63 10.53 -4.75
C LEU A 148 -10.92 9.81 -6.06
N GLY A 149 -12.06 9.13 -6.19
CA GLY A 149 -12.45 8.44 -7.42
C GLY A 149 -11.61 7.19 -7.72
N TRP A 150 -10.96 6.61 -6.72
CA TRP A 150 -10.23 5.36 -6.87
C TRP A 150 -11.18 4.18 -7.07
N PRO A 151 -10.80 3.18 -7.88
CA PRO A 151 -11.58 1.96 -7.99
C PRO A 151 -11.62 1.22 -6.66
N ASP A 152 -12.77 0.66 -6.32
CA ASP A 152 -12.91 -0.22 -5.17
C ASP A 152 -12.32 -1.60 -5.46
N ILE A 153 -11.81 -2.28 -4.42
CA ILE A 153 -11.29 -3.64 -4.52
C ILE A 153 -11.83 -4.48 -3.37
N ARG A 154 -12.23 -5.71 -3.70
CA ARG A 154 -12.64 -6.67 -2.68
C ARG A 154 -11.42 -7.10 -1.88
N TYR A 155 -11.48 -6.93 -0.55
CA TYR A 155 -10.45 -7.45 0.33
C TYR A 155 -10.37 -8.98 0.27
N VAL A 156 -9.16 -9.49 0.05
CA VAL A 156 -8.83 -10.91 0.12
C VAL A 156 -7.59 -11.06 0.99
N GLY A 157 -7.76 -11.42 2.25
CA GLY A 157 -6.63 -11.63 3.15
C GLY A 157 -7.01 -12.41 4.41
N PRO A 158 -6.03 -12.70 5.29
CA PRO A 158 -6.21 -13.59 6.44
C PRO A 158 -6.75 -12.90 7.70
N ALA A 159 -6.88 -11.57 7.69
CA ALA A 159 -7.42 -10.81 8.81
C ALA A 159 -8.95 -10.65 8.62
N PRO A 160 -9.76 -10.85 9.68
CA PRO A 160 -11.16 -10.49 9.63
C PRO A 160 -11.33 -8.98 9.44
N ARG A 161 -12.40 -8.60 8.74
CA ARG A 161 -12.78 -7.21 8.44
C ARG A 161 -14.29 -7.09 8.60
N THR A 162 -14.75 -6.02 9.24
CA THR A 162 -16.16 -5.68 9.39
C THR A 162 -16.51 -4.52 8.48
N HIS A 163 -17.59 -4.67 7.70
CA HIS A 163 -18.13 -3.59 6.89
C HIS A 163 -18.79 -2.54 7.79
N VAL A 164 -18.49 -1.26 7.57
CA VAL A 164 -19.01 -0.16 8.39
C VAL A 164 -20.01 0.68 7.59
N HIS A 165 -19.61 1.22 6.44
CA HIS A 165 -20.44 2.09 5.60
C HIS A 165 -19.85 2.16 4.19
N GLY A 166 -20.66 2.18 3.13
CA GLY A 166 -20.16 2.40 1.76
C GLY A 166 -18.98 1.49 1.41
N ARG A 167 -17.82 2.09 1.10
CA ARG A 167 -16.53 1.40 0.83
C ARG A 167 -15.64 1.24 2.06
N ILE A 168 -16.12 1.61 3.24
CA ILE A 168 -15.36 1.65 4.49
C ILE A 168 -15.52 0.34 5.26
N TRP A 169 -14.36 -0.23 5.60
CA TRP A 169 -14.21 -1.42 6.41
C TRP A 169 -13.25 -1.13 7.56
N THR A 170 -13.34 -1.89 8.65
CA THR A 170 -12.35 -1.85 9.73
C THR A 170 -10.96 -2.25 9.22
N ALA A 171 -9.90 -1.69 9.82
CA ALA A 171 -8.52 -1.99 9.42
C ALA A 171 -8.00 -3.29 10.05
N ASN A 172 -7.69 -3.26 11.35
CA ASN A 172 -7.22 -4.42 12.08
C ASN A 172 -8.19 -4.73 13.24
N GLU A 173 -8.68 -5.96 13.28
CA GLU A 173 -9.50 -6.48 14.38
C GLU A 173 -8.77 -7.56 15.21
N GLY A 174 -7.46 -7.72 14.96
CA GLY A 174 -6.61 -8.59 15.77
C GLY A 174 -6.31 -8.02 17.15
N PRO A 175 -5.60 -8.80 18.00
CA PRO A 175 -5.27 -8.38 19.36
C PRO A 175 -4.40 -7.12 19.40
N LEU A 176 -4.70 -6.20 20.32
CA LEU A 176 -4.07 -4.88 20.41
C LEU A 176 -2.58 -4.95 20.79
N GLU A 177 -2.19 -6.00 21.51
CA GLU A 177 -0.81 -6.22 21.97
C GLU A 177 0.13 -6.77 20.89
N GLN A 178 -0.40 -7.16 19.73
CA GLN A 178 0.39 -7.73 18.64
C GLN A 178 0.73 -6.69 17.58
N SER A 179 2.01 -6.60 17.23
CA SER A 179 2.46 -5.75 16.14
C SER A 179 2.14 -6.36 14.78
N VAL A 180 1.62 -5.54 13.87
CA VAL A 180 1.52 -5.87 12.45
C VAL A 180 2.90 -5.60 11.82
N TYR A 181 3.49 -6.62 11.19
CA TYR A 181 4.77 -6.46 10.49
C TYR A 181 4.60 -5.69 9.17
N PHE A 182 5.66 -5.04 8.70
CA PHE A 182 5.66 -4.39 7.40
C PHE A 182 5.33 -5.39 6.27
N HIS A 183 4.40 -5.00 5.42
CA HIS A 183 3.99 -5.73 4.24
C HIS A 183 3.36 -4.76 3.23
N HIS A 184 3.24 -5.21 1.98
CA HIS A 184 2.32 -4.57 1.04
C HIS A 184 0.92 -5.18 1.21
N GLU A 185 -0.12 -4.35 1.12
CA GLU A 185 -1.50 -4.80 1.26
C GLU A 185 -1.81 -5.85 0.20
N MET A 186 -2.35 -7.00 0.64
CA MET A 186 -2.70 -8.14 -0.23
C MET A 186 -1.53 -8.65 -1.11
N VAL A 187 -0.26 -8.55 -0.66
CA VAL A 187 0.95 -8.92 -1.43
C VAL A 187 0.96 -10.35 -2.01
N LEU A 188 0.15 -11.25 -1.47
CA LEU A 188 0.04 -12.64 -1.92
C LEU A 188 -1.12 -12.91 -2.87
N ILE A 189 -1.91 -11.89 -3.20
CA ILE A 189 -3.07 -11.98 -4.09
C ILE A 189 -2.70 -11.43 -5.47
N LYS A 190 -3.27 -12.03 -6.52
CA LYS A 190 -3.02 -11.61 -7.91
C LYS A 190 -3.54 -10.20 -8.19
N GLU A 191 -4.72 -9.89 -7.68
CA GLU A 191 -5.35 -8.58 -7.72
C GLU A 191 -5.12 -7.92 -6.36
N PHE A 192 -4.29 -6.87 -6.33
CA PHE A 192 -3.93 -6.14 -5.12
C PHE A 192 -4.17 -4.63 -5.32
N PRO A 193 -4.43 -3.88 -4.24
CA PRO A 193 -4.65 -2.45 -4.35
C PRO A 193 -3.36 -1.73 -4.77
N ALA A 194 -3.49 -0.79 -5.71
CA ALA A 194 -2.40 0.14 -6.01
C ALA A 194 -2.22 1.17 -4.88
N LYS A 195 -3.29 1.46 -4.12
CA LYS A 195 -3.33 2.46 -3.06
C LYS A 195 -4.22 2.00 -1.92
N VAL A 196 -3.87 2.44 -0.72
CA VAL A 196 -4.68 2.27 0.49
C VAL A 196 -4.96 3.64 1.08
N ILE A 197 -6.15 3.81 1.64
CA ILE A 197 -6.50 4.96 2.47
C ILE A 197 -6.95 4.49 3.84
N LEU A 198 -6.44 5.11 4.88
CA LEU A 198 -6.78 4.83 6.28
C LEU A 198 -7.41 6.07 6.91
N PHE A 199 -8.28 5.85 7.89
CA PHE A 199 -8.90 6.90 8.68
C PHE A 199 -8.91 6.53 10.16
N CYS A 200 -8.43 7.46 10.98
CA CYS A 200 -8.54 7.41 12.43
C CYS A 200 -9.78 8.18 12.87
N GLU A 201 -10.85 7.44 13.16
CA GLU A 201 -12.08 7.94 13.80
C GLU A 201 -11.86 8.23 15.28
N VAL A 202 -11.21 7.30 15.98
CA VAL A 202 -10.88 7.42 17.41
C VAL A 202 -9.37 7.25 17.60
N PRO A 203 -8.64 8.29 18.05
CA PRO A 203 -7.21 8.17 18.28
C PRO A 203 -6.94 7.23 19.47
N PRO A 204 -5.92 6.34 19.34
CA PRO A 204 -5.53 5.48 20.45
C PRO A 204 -4.96 6.30 21.62
N PRO A 205 -5.13 5.83 22.87
CA PRO A 205 -4.57 6.53 24.04
C PRO A 205 -3.03 6.46 24.09
N GLU A 206 -2.44 5.39 23.56
CA GLU A 206 -1.01 5.15 23.43
C GLU A 206 -0.76 4.14 22.29
N GLY A 207 0.34 4.30 21.56
CA GLY A 207 0.69 3.42 20.44
C GLY A 207 -0.35 3.47 19.32
N GLY A 208 -0.51 2.36 18.59
CA GLY A 208 -1.52 2.23 17.54
C GLY A 208 -1.24 3.05 16.28
N GLU A 209 -0.02 3.60 16.15
CA GLU A 209 0.41 4.26 14.93
C GLU A 209 0.44 3.25 13.77
N THR A 210 0.21 3.73 12.56
CA THR A 210 0.42 2.95 11.33
C THR A 210 1.75 3.36 10.72
N PRO A 211 2.88 2.72 11.08
CA PRO A 211 4.15 3.05 10.46
C PRO A 211 4.14 2.60 8.99
N PHE A 212 4.75 3.40 8.11
CA PHE A 212 5.00 3.03 6.73
C PHE A 212 6.48 3.21 6.38
N VAL A 213 6.93 2.51 5.34
CA VAL A 213 8.28 2.63 4.79
C VAL A 213 8.22 2.54 3.26
N PRO A 214 8.92 3.42 2.52
CA PRO A 214 9.01 3.29 1.07
C PRO A 214 9.76 2.01 0.68
N SER A 215 9.07 1.05 0.07
CA SER A 215 9.62 -0.29 -0.18
C SER A 215 10.83 -0.28 -1.12
N PHE A 216 10.85 0.62 -2.11
CA PHE A 216 11.99 0.75 -3.02
C PHE A 216 13.30 1.10 -2.28
N ARG A 217 13.24 1.86 -1.19
CA ARG A 217 14.41 2.16 -0.34
C ARG A 217 14.88 0.97 0.46
N VAL A 218 13.95 0.12 0.88
CA VAL A 218 14.29 -1.16 1.50
C VAL A 218 14.98 -2.07 0.48
N THR A 219 14.48 -2.11 -0.76
CA THR A 219 15.09 -2.89 -1.85
C THR A 219 16.49 -2.38 -2.21
N GLU A 220 16.68 -1.06 -2.38
CA GLU A 220 18.00 -0.46 -2.63
C GLU A 220 19.01 -0.86 -1.55
N ARG A 221 18.65 -0.70 -0.28
CA ARG A 221 19.53 -1.10 0.83
C ARG A 221 19.77 -2.60 0.88
N ALA A 222 18.76 -3.43 0.60
CA ALA A 222 18.92 -4.88 0.58
C ALA A 222 19.88 -5.33 -0.54
N LEU A 223 19.83 -4.69 -1.71
CA LEU A 223 20.76 -4.95 -2.81
C LEU A 223 22.21 -4.57 -2.46
N GLU A 224 22.39 -3.47 -1.73
CA GLU A 224 23.70 -3.01 -1.28
C GLU A 224 24.28 -3.88 -0.15
N GLU A 225 23.47 -4.17 0.87
CA GLU A 225 23.91 -4.86 2.09
C GLU A 225 23.93 -6.39 1.95
N PHE A 226 23.02 -6.97 1.16
CA PHE A 226 22.81 -8.42 1.06
C PHE A 226 22.64 -8.91 -0.39
N PRO A 227 23.56 -8.59 -1.32
CA PRO A 227 23.39 -8.88 -2.75
C PRO A 227 23.19 -10.37 -3.04
N GLU A 228 23.93 -11.27 -2.38
CA GLU A 228 23.81 -12.73 -2.58
C GLU A 228 22.45 -13.27 -2.13
N MET A 229 21.92 -12.74 -1.02
CA MET A 229 20.60 -13.13 -0.50
C MET A 229 19.49 -12.64 -1.43
N VAL A 230 19.59 -11.41 -1.94
CA VAL A 230 18.63 -10.89 -2.91
C VAL A 230 18.65 -11.69 -4.22
N GLU A 231 19.84 -12.07 -4.70
CA GLU A 231 19.98 -12.93 -5.88
C GLU A 231 19.34 -14.31 -5.66
N GLU A 232 19.55 -14.92 -4.49
CA GLU A 232 18.90 -16.19 -4.15
C GLU A 232 17.38 -16.08 -4.05
N LEU A 233 16.87 -15.01 -3.42
CA LEU A 233 15.44 -14.74 -3.30
C LEU A 233 14.79 -14.54 -4.66
N ASP A 234 15.44 -13.83 -5.57
CA ASP A 234 14.92 -13.63 -6.92
C ASP A 234 14.96 -14.92 -7.75
N ALA A 235 16.03 -15.72 -7.61
CA ALA A 235 16.18 -16.99 -8.30
C ALA A 235 15.14 -18.05 -7.86
N LYS A 236 14.89 -18.15 -6.55
CA LYS A 236 14.07 -19.23 -5.96
C LYS A 236 12.65 -18.80 -5.64
N GLY A 237 12.40 -17.51 -5.51
CA GLY A 237 11.17 -16.97 -4.95
C GLY A 237 10.96 -17.37 -3.49
N LEU A 238 9.74 -17.12 -3.00
CA LEU A 238 9.33 -17.43 -1.63
C LEU A 238 8.14 -18.39 -1.63
N ARG A 239 8.12 -19.30 -0.64
CA ARG A 239 6.98 -20.19 -0.39
C ARG A 239 6.32 -19.80 0.91
N TYR A 240 5.02 -19.50 0.83
CA TYR A 240 4.21 -19.20 1.99
C TYR A 240 3.23 -20.35 2.24
N THR A 241 3.09 -20.72 3.51
CA THR A 241 2.08 -21.70 3.95
C THR A 241 1.12 -21.00 4.91
N PHE A 242 -0.17 -21.10 4.60
CA PHE A 242 -1.25 -20.59 5.45
C PHE A 242 -2.13 -21.73 5.92
N THR A 243 -2.54 -21.66 7.18
CA THR A 243 -3.55 -22.54 7.74
C THR A 243 -4.75 -21.67 8.11
N ALA A 244 -5.85 -21.82 7.38
CA ALA A 244 -7.10 -21.16 7.70
C ALA A 244 -7.89 -22.03 8.70
N PRO A 245 -8.34 -21.49 9.84
CA PRO A 245 -9.21 -22.21 10.77
C PRO A 245 -10.58 -22.52 10.15
N SER A 246 -11.36 -23.38 10.81
CA SER A 246 -12.74 -23.66 10.39
C SER A 246 -13.68 -22.46 10.55
N ASN A 247 -13.45 -21.63 11.58
CA ASN A 247 -14.27 -20.46 11.92
C ASN A 247 -13.40 -19.23 12.13
N ASN A 248 -13.98 -18.04 11.98
CA ASN A 248 -13.32 -16.77 12.29
C ASN A 248 -12.96 -16.67 13.78
N ASN A 249 -11.78 -16.13 14.09
CA ASN A 249 -11.27 -15.92 15.45
C ASN A 249 -10.50 -14.60 15.57
N THR A 250 -11.12 -13.57 16.13
CA THR A 250 -10.48 -12.25 16.35
C THR A 250 -9.35 -12.28 17.39
N GLY A 251 -9.19 -13.35 18.16
CA GLY A 251 -8.04 -13.56 19.05
C GLY A 251 -6.72 -13.88 18.32
N SER A 252 -6.72 -13.89 16.98
CA SER A 252 -5.52 -14.11 16.17
C SER A 252 -5.49 -13.17 14.96
N MET A 253 -4.31 -12.62 14.67
CA MET A 253 -4.07 -11.85 13.44
C MET A 253 -4.27 -12.66 12.14
N ARG A 254 -4.33 -14.00 12.22
CA ARG A 254 -4.63 -14.91 11.10
C ARG A 254 -5.90 -15.70 11.35
N GLY A 255 -6.85 -15.07 12.04
CA GLY A 255 -8.04 -15.70 12.53
C GLY A 255 -9.12 -15.96 11.51
N ARG A 256 -9.00 -15.47 10.27
CA ARG A 256 -10.04 -15.63 9.26
C ARG A 256 -10.16 -17.09 8.82
N GLY A 257 -11.35 -17.65 8.99
CA GLY A 257 -11.67 -19.02 8.62
C GLY A 257 -11.78 -19.21 7.11
N TRP A 258 -11.67 -20.45 6.65
CA TRP A 258 -11.60 -20.74 5.21
C TRP A 258 -12.88 -20.33 4.46
N GLU A 259 -14.06 -20.46 5.07
CA GLU A 259 -15.31 -20.13 4.38
C GLU A 259 -15.40 -18.63 4.05
N ASP A 260 -14.99 -17.80 5.00
CA ASP A 260 -14.86 -16.36 4.79
C ASP A 260 -13.71 -16.09 3.81
N ALA A 261 -12.53 -16.69 4.03
CA ALA A 261 -11.34 -16.56 3.19
C ALA A 261 -11.66 -16.73 1.69
N PHE A 262 -12.36 -17.82 1.39
CA PHE A 262 -12.76 -18.19 0.04
C PHE A 262 -14.14 -17.67 -0.34
N GLY A 263 -14.94 -17.10 0.56
CA GLY A 263 -16.28 -16.58 0.30
C GLY A 263 -17.27 -17.64 -0.18
N THR A 264 -17.21 -18.84 0.39
CA THR A 264 -18.12 -19.97 0.15
C THR A 264 -18.04 -20.97 1.30
N SER A 265 -19.14 -21.66 1.59
CA SER A 265 -19.18 -22.78 2.54
C SER A 265 -19.02 -24.15 1.87
N ASP A 266 -18.87 -24.19 0.54
CA ASP A 266 -18.61 -25.42 -0.22
C ASP A 266 -17.10 -25.64 -0.37
N LYS A 267 -16.60 -26.75 0.16
CA LYS A 267 -15.18 -27.11 0.09
C LYS A 267 -14.69 -27.32 -1.34
N SER A 268 -15.50 -27.98 -2.17
CA SER A 268 -15.12 -28.25 -3.55
C SER A 268 -15.06 -26.97 -4.38
N GLU A 269 -15.93 -26.01 -4.08
CA GLU A 269 -15.84 -24.68 -4.68
C GLU A 269 -14.61 -23.91 -4.19
N ALA A 270 -14.34 -23.93 -2.88
CA ALA A 270 -13.18 -23.26 -2.29
C ALA A 270 -11.85 -23.76 -2.86
N GLU A 271 -11.71 -25.07 -3.10
CA GLU A 271 -10.50 -25.67 -3.69
C GLU A 271 -10.22 -25.22 -5.14
N THR A 272 -11.18 -24.59 -5.82
CA THR A 272 -11.02 -24.06 -7.19
C THR A 272 -10.68 -22.57 -7.26
N ARG A 273 -10.75 -21.85 -6.13
CA ARG A 273 -10.46 -20.41 -6.03
C ARG A 273 -9.00 -20.16 -5.65
#